data_AF-A0A2Z6SQK2-F1
#
_entry.id   AF-A0A2Z6SQK2-F1
#
_cell.length_a   1.000
_cell.length_b   1.000
_cell.length_c   1.000
_cell.angle_alpha   90.00
_cell.angle_beta   90.00
_cell.angle_gamma   90.00
#
_symmetry.space_group_name_H-M   'P 1'
#
loop_
_entity.id
_entity.type
_entity.pdbx_description
1 polymer ?
#
loop_
_entity_poly.entity_id
_entity_poly.type
_entity_poly.pdbx_seq_one_letter_code
_entity_poly.pdbx_strand_id
1 'polypeptide(L)' 'MSKTSTPYTPASTSTTVTGNEMFSLADEIKKYKMKELIDFLRKKKDLGLDDDDLEIFRKRKIAGRTFLKMDK' A
#
# COMPACT_ATOMS: atom_id res chain seq x y z
N MET A 1 2.34 15.99 55.77
CA MET A 1 1.16 15.67 54.94
C MET A 1 1.51 15.98 53.49
N SER A 2 1.92 14.96 52.73
CA SER A 2 2.45 15.09 51.36
C SER A 2 1.32 15.11 50.33
N LYS A 3 1.29 16.11 49.45
CA LYS A 3 0.32 16.20 48.35
C LYS A 3 0.86 15.46 47.13
N THR A 4 0.25 14.33 46.78
CA THR A 4 0.56 13.59 45.55
C THR A 4 -0.14 14.26 44.37
N SER A 5 0.64 14.87 43.47
CA SER A 5 0.15 15.38 42.20
C SER A 5 0.12 14.24 41.18
N THR A 6 -1.06 13.88 40.71
CA THR A 6 -1.27 12.89 39.65
C THR A 6 -0.93 13.51 38.29
N PRO A 7 -0.11 12.85 37.44
CA PRO A 7 0.16 13.35 36.10
C PRO A 7 -1.07 13.15 35.21
N TYR A 8 -1.58 14.23 34.63
CA TYR A 8 -2.64 14.17 33.63
C TYR A 8 -2.08 13.62 32.33
N THR A 9 -2.61 12.49 31.87
CA THR A 9 -2.31 11.93 30.55
C THR A 9 -3.27 12.56 29.55
N PRO A 10 -2.82 13.32 28.54
CA PRO A 10 -3.72 13.80 27.50
C PRO A 10 -4.21 12.61 26.68
N ALA A 11 -5.54 12.44 26.64
CA ALA A 11 -6.20 11.48 25.76
C ALA A 11 -5.82 11.82 24.31
N SER A 12 -5.21 10.84 23.63
CA SER A 12 -4.83 10.98 22.23
C SER A 12 -6.08 11.18 21.38
N THR A 13 -6.18 12.36 20.77
CA THR A 13 -7.19 12.71 19.79
C THR A 13 -7.15 11.70 18.65
N SER A 14 -8.16 10.84 18.56
CA SER A 14 -8.38 10.03 17.37
C SER A 14 -8.87 10.97 16.26
N THR A 15 -8.03 11.20 15.27
CA THR A 15 -8.39 11.93 14.05
C THR A 15 -9.40 11.09 13.28
N THR A 16 -10.68 11.44 13.37
CA THR A 16 -11.69 10.96 12.43
C THR A 16 -11.44 11.65 11.09
N VAL A 17 -10.87 10.93 10.14
CA VAL A 17 -10.84 11.39 8.74
C VAL A 17 -12.24 11.21 8.17
N THR A 18 -12.96 12.32 8.16
CA THR A 18 -14.22 12.56 7.47
C THR A 18 -14.07 12.29 5.97
N GLY A 19 -14.80 11.30 5.46
CA GLY A 19 -15.31 11.22 4.09
C GLY A 19 -14.30 11.39 2.95
N ASN A 20 -13.62 10.31 2.57
CA ASN A 20 -13.07 10.16 1.23
C ASN A 20 -13.50 8.81 0.69
N GLU A 21 -14.05 8.75 -0.53
CA GLU A 21 -14.14 7.50 -1.29
C GLU A 21 -12.73 6.91 -1.30
N MET A 22 -12.48 5.93 -0.43
CA MET A 22 -11.17 5.34 -0.26
C MET A 22 -10.95 4.46 -1.49
N PHE A 23 -10.33 5.03 -2.53
CA PHE A 23 -9.80 4.25 -3.64
C PHE A 23 -8.99 3.13 -3.03
N SER A 24 -9.41 1.89 -3.27
CA SER A 24 -8.67 0.75 -2.78
C SER A 24 -7.32 0.72 -3.49
N LEU A 25 -6.31 0.13 -2.86
CA LEU A 25 -5.02 -0.09 -3.52
C LEU A 25 -5.18 -0.83 -4.85
N ALA A 26 -6.17 -1.74 -4.94
CA ALA A 26 -6.49 -2.43 -6.18
C ALA A 26 -7.01 -1.46 -7.26
N ASP A 27 -7.84 -0.48 -6.91
CA ASP A 27 -8.32 0.52 -7.86
C ASP A 27 -7.21 1.44 -8.37
N GLU A 28 -6.19 1.70 -7.55
CA GLU A 28 -4.98 2.40 -7.96
C GLU A 28 -4.14 1.53 -8.91
N ILE A 29 -3.80 0.31 -8.50
CA ILE A 29 -3.01 -0.65 -9.28
C ILE A 29 -3.65 -0.90 -10.65
N LYS A 30 -4.99 -0.96 -10.74
CA LYS A 30 -5.73 -1.15 -11.99
C LYS A 30 -5.40 -0.11 -13.06
N LYS A 31 -4.98 1.10 -12.66
CA LYS A 31 -4.64 2.21 -13.57
C LYS A 31 -3.19 2.14 -14.07
N TYR A 32 -2.30 1.44 -13.36
CA TYR A 32 -0.88 1.41 -13.67
C TYR A 32 -0.56 0.75 -15.01
N LYS A 33 0.28 1.44 -15.79
CA LYS A 33 1.00 0.83 -16.90
C LYS A 33 2.06 -0.13 -16.35
N MET A 34 2.55 -1.00 -17.22
CA MET A 34 3.55 -2.03 -16.89
C MET A 34 4.75 -1.49 -16.10
N LYS A 35 5.31 -0.34 -16.50
CA LYS A 35 6.47 0.26 -15.80
C LYS A 35 6.11 0.71 -14.38
N GLU A 36 4.98 1.39 -14.22
CA GLU A 36 4.49 1.87 -12.93
C GLU A 36 4.17 0.71 -11.97
N LEU A 37 3.59 -0.38 -12.50
CA LEU A 37 3.36 -1.60 -11.74
C LEU A 37 4.68 -2.19 -11.22
N ILE A 38 5.69 -2.32 -12.08
CA ILE A 38 7.00 -2.86 -11.68
C ILE A 38 7.66 -1.97 -10.63
N ASP A 39 7.65 -0.65 -10.81
CA ASP A 39 8.21 0.29 -9.84
C ASP A 39 7.48 0.24 -8.50
N PHE A 40 6.16 0.05 -8.53
CA PHE A 40 5.36 -0.16 -7.34
C PHE A 40 5.73 -1.45 -6.61
N LEU A 41 5.79 -2.58 -7.31
CA LEU A 41 6.13 -3.88 -6.74
C LEU A 41 7.55 -3.90 -6.18
N ARG A 42 8.52 -3.27 -6.87
CA ARG A 42 9.92 -3.16 -6.42
C ARG A 42 10.07 -2.37 -5.11
N LYS A 43 9.17 -1.43 -4.82
CA LYS A 43 9.17 -0.66 -3.56
C LYS A 43 8.63 -1.46 -2.37
N LYS A 44 7.90 -2.55 -2.61
CA LYS A 44 7.33 -3.39 -1.56
C LYS A 44 8.35 -4.45 -1.13
N LYS A 45 8.75 -4.41 0.14
CA LYS A 45 9.78 -5.30 0.71
C LYS A 45 9.24 -6.67 1.13
N ASP A 46 7.92 -6.77 1.23
CA ASP A 46 7.16 -7.89 1.76
C ASP A 46 6.72 -8.91 0.71
N LEU A 47 6.98 -8.65 -0.58
CA LEU A 47 6.52 -9.51 -1.68
C LEU A 47 7.51 -10.61 -2.07
N GLY A 48 8.75 -10.55 -1.57
CA GLY A 48 9.79 -11.55 -1.89
C GLY A 48 10.15 -11.63 -3.39
N LEU A 49 9.85 -10.59 -4.16
CA LEU A 49 10.15 -10.52 -5.59
C LEU A 49 11.58 -10.03 -5.82
N ASP A 50 12.29 -10.69 -6.71
CA ASP A 50 13.58 -10.22 -7.23
C ASP A 50 13.43 -9.56 -8.61
N ASP A 51 14.55 -9.14 -9.20
CA ASP A 51 14.55 -8.48 -10.51
C ASP A 51 14.17 -9.45 -11.66
N ASP A 52 14.42 -10.76 -11.51
CA ASP A 52 14.07 -11.78 -12.51
C ASP A 52 12.56 -12.03 -12.52
N ASP A 53 11.92 -12.07 -11.34
CA ASP A 53 10.46 -12.12 -11.21
C ASP A 53 9.80 -10.91 -11.90
N LEU A 54 10.36 -9.72 -11.69
CA LEU A 54 9.87 -8.48 -12.30
C LEU A 54 10.12 -8.45 -13.82
N GLU A 55 11.10 -9.18 -14.35
CA GLU A 55 11.34 -9.31 -15.79
C GLU A 55 10.17 -10.03 -16.50
N ILE A 56 9.50 -10.97 -15.82
CA ILE A 56 8.32 -11.66 -16.36
C ILE A 56 7.23 -10.66 -16.74
N PHE A 57 7.02 -9.63 -15.92
CA PHE A 57 6.04 -8.56 -16.20
C PHE A 57 6.40 -7.78 -17.46
N ARG A 58 7.69 -7.55 -17.72
CA ARG A 58 8.19 -6.89 -18.95
C ARG A 58 8.00 -7.78 -20.17
N LYS A 59 8.46 -9.03 -20.10
CA LYS A 59 8.37 -10.01 -21.19
C LYS A 59 6.93 -10.28 -21.62
N ARG A 60 6.02 -10.39 -20.64
CA ARG A 60 4.59 -10.67 -20.88
C ARG A 60 3.72 -9.41 -21.03
N LYS A 61 4.32 -8.21 -20.96
CA LYS A 61 3.60 -6.93 -21.05
C LYS A 61 2.44 -6.82 -20.03
N ILE A 62 2.66 -7.28 -18.81
CA ILE A 62 1.64 -7.30 -17.75
C ILE A 62 1.48 -5.88 -17.20
N ALA A 63 0.29 -5.30 -17.40
CA ALA A 63 -0.11 -4.04 -16.77
C ALA A 63 -0.95 -4.32 -15.51
N GLY A 64 -1.17 -3.29 -14.68
CA GLY A 64 -1.85 -3.46 -13.39
C GLY A 64 -3.26 -4.06 -13.50
N ARG A 65 -4.05 -3.66 -14.51
CA ARG A 65 -5.35 -4.30 -14.80
C ARG A 65 -5.23 -5.79 -15.12
N THR A 66 -4.18 -6.21 -15.82
CA THR A 66 -3.97 -7.62 -16.17
C THR A 66 -3.51 -8.39 -14.94
N PHE A 67 -2.58 -7.83 -14.17
CA PHE A 67 -2.08 -8.41 -12.92
C PHE A 67 -3.22 -8.73 -11.94
N LEU A 68 -4.14 -7.80 -11.71
CA LEU A 68 -5.28 -7.99 -10.80
C LEU A 68 -6.33 -9.00 -11.31
N LYS A 69 -6.24 -9.44 -12.57
CA LYS A 69 -7.10 -10.46 -13.16
C LYS A 69 -6.42 -11.83 -13.23
N MET A 70 -5.15 -11.91 -12.84
CA MET A 70 -4.44 -13.18 -12.73
C MET A 70 -4.91 -13.84 -11.43
N ASP A 71 -6.08 -14.47 -11.48
CA ASP A 71 -6.50 -15.44 -10.46
C ASP A 71 -6.04 -16.84 -10.87
N LYS A 72 -5.89 -17.69 -9.83
CA LYS A 72 -5.23 -19.00 -9.77
C LYS A 72 -5.42 -19.94 -10.96
#